data_AF-A0A239DVH6-F1
#
_entry.id   AF-A0A239DVH6-F1
#
_cell.length_a   1.000
_cell.length_b   1.000
_cell.length_c   1.000
_cell.angle_alpha   90.00
_cell.angle_beta   90.00
_cell.angle_gamma   90.00
#
_symmetry.space_group_name_H-M   'P 1'
#
loop_
_entity.id
_entity.type
_entity.pdbx_description
1 polymer ?
#
loop_
_entity_poly.entity_id
_entity_poly.type
_entity_poly.pdbx_seq_one_letter_code
_entity_poly.pdbx_strand_id
1 'polypeptide(L)'
;MLAVAGPLPGAEAEAGYGFEPLFNGARVLVYLPGDGRVRLVSGIGQDVTAGYPELEGLAGVLPPGLVGVLDGEVVALGKHGGVSVERLQRRMSVRHPAAVAEAAVAMPVQLVVYDILYLGEPVLHAPYTARRALLDDLGVSGPHVVVPPYWPAMASEALHYIRQEGYDGVVAKRLTSTYLPGRRSRDWIKVKNLHADAT
;
A
#
# COMPACT_ATOMS: atom_id res chain seq x y z
N MET A 1 -4.27 7.54 -6.43
CA MET A 1 -5.24 6.96 -7.38
C MET A 1 -6.17 6.04 -6.60
N LEU A 2 -7.41 5.82 -7.04
CA LEU A 2 -8.37 4.95 -6.37
C LEU A 2 -8.85 3.86 -7.34
N ALA A 3 -8.98 2.64 -6.84
CA ALA A 3 -9.49 1.52 -7.62
C ALA A 3 -11.02 1.56 -7.77
N VAL A 4 -11.54 1.11 -8.91
CA VAL A 4 -12.96 0.78 -9.12
C VAL A 4 -13.23 -0.64 -8.63
N ALA A 5 -14.39 -0.90 -8.04
CA ALA A 5 -14.80 -2.29 -7.75
C ALA A 5 -15.26 -2.96 -9.04
N GLY A 6 -14.80 -4.18 -9.31
CA GLY A 6 -15.16 -4.91 -10.52
C GLY A 6 -14.69 -6.36 -10.53
N PRO A 7 -15.00 -7.11 -11.59
CA PRO A 7 -14.48 -8.45 -11.79
C PRO A 7 -12.98 -8.42 -12.12
N LEU A 8 -12.33 -9.59 -12.05
CA LEU A 8 -11.00 -9.77 -12.63
C LEU A 8 -11.01 -9.38 -14.12
N PRO A 9 -9.90 -8.82 -14.64
CA PRO A 9 -9.69 -8.76 -16.08
C PRO A 9 -9.89 -10.14 -16.69
N GLY A 10 -10.63 -10.21 -17.81
CA GLY A 10 -10.77 -11.47 -18.56
C GLY A 10 -9.44 -11.92 -19.16
N ALA A 11 -9.34 -13.19 -19.53
CA ALA A 11 -8.11 -13.82 -20.03
C ALA A 11 -7.43 -13.04 -21.17
N GLU A 12 -8.21 -12.48 -22.10
CA GLU A 12 -7.68 -11.68 -23.22
C GLU A 12 -7.04 -10.34 -22.79
N ALA A 13 -7.43 -9.81 -21.63
CA ALA A 13 -6.93 -8.55 -21.10
C ALA A 13 -5.87 -8.71 -20.01
N GLU A 14 -5.71 -9.93 -19.46
CA GLU A 14 -4.85 -10.23 -18.31
C GLU A 14 -3.41 -9.76 -18.52
N ALA A 15 -2.87 -9.95 -19.74
CA ALA A 15 -1.51 -9.53 -20.10
C ALA A 15 -1.25 -8.03 -19.90
N GLY A 16 -2.30 -7.21 -19.84
CA GLY A 16 -2.21 -5.77 -19.59
C GLY A 16 -2.23 -5.38 -18.11
N TYR A 17 -2.31 -6.31 -17.16
CA TYR A 17 -2.45 -6.03 -15.73
C TYR A 17 -1.35 -6.67 -14.88
N GLY A 18 -1.00 -5.99 -13.80
CA GLY A 18 -0.28 -6.54 -12.66
C GLY A 18 -1.24 -6.73 -11.49
N PHE A 19 -1.00 -7.74 -10.67
CA PHE A 19 -1.87 -8.13 -9.57
C PHE A 19 -1.15 -7.96 -8.24
N GLU A 20 -1.80 -7.32 -7.27
CA GLU A 20 -1.30 -7.13 -5.90
C GLU A 20 -2.35 -7.54 -4.86
N PRO A 21 -1.96 -7.98 -3.66
CA PRO A 21 -2.92 -8.28 -2.60
C PRO A 21 -3.75 -7.05 -2.20
N LEU A 22 -5.02 -7.29 -1.83
CA LEU A 22 -5.90 -6.27 -1.26
C LEU A 22 -5.85 -6.32 0.27
N PHE A 23 -5.17 -5.36 0.89
CA PHE A 23 -4.93 -5.35 2.33
C PHE A 23 -6.07 -4.76 3.18
N ASN A 24 -6.95 -3.93 2.58
CA ASN A 24 -7.99 -3.16 3.28
C ASN A 24 -7.44 -2.30 4.44
N GLY A 25 -6.26 -1.72 4.26
CA GLY A 25 -5.66 -0.82 5.24
C GLY A 25 -6.18 0.62 5.14
N ALA A 26 -5.55 1.50 5.91
CA ALA A 26 -5.79 2.93 5.87
C ALA A 26 -4.78 3.57 4.92
N ARG A 27 -5.27 4.04 3.76
CA ARG A 27 -4.40 4.65 2.75
C ARG A 27 -3.67 5.87 3.28
N VAL A 28 -2.37 5.92 3.02
CA VAL A 28 -1.47 7.03 3.36
C VAL A 28 -0.53 7.34 2.20
N LEU A 29 -0.28 8.63 1.98
CA LEU A 29 0.86 9.12 1.23
C LEU A 29 1.99 9.40 2.23
N VAL A 30 3.17 8.87 1.95
CA VAL A 30 4.36 9.05 2.77
C VAL A 30 5.27 10.07 2.09
N TYR A 31 5.41 11.24 2.70
CA TYR A 31 6.30 12.29 2.24
C TYR A 31 7.63 12.17 2.97
N LEU A 32 8.70 12.06 2.20
CA LEU A 32 10.08 11.96 2.64
C LEU A 32 10.85 13.16 2.07
N PRO A 33 10.96 14.28 2.80
CA PRO A 33 11.63 15.49 2.32
C PRO A 33 13.17 15.38 2.24
N GLY A 34 13.77 14.24 2.64
CA GLY A 34 15.22 14.04 2.61
C GLY A 34 15.98 14.69 3.77
N ASP A 35 15.30 15.33 4.71
CA ASP A 35 15.88 16.02 5.88
C ASP A 35 15.80 15.21 7.18
N GLY A 36 15.54 13.91 7.08
CA GLY A 36 15.39 13.01 8.23
C GLY A 36 14.00 13.08 8.89
N ARG A 37 13.03 13.77 8.30
CA ARG A 37 11.62 13.72 8.73
C ARG A 37 10.79 12.79 7.84
N VAL A 38 9.66 12.37 8.38
CA VAL A 38 8.58 11.71 7.63
C VAL A 38 7.27 12.43 7.90
N ARG A 39 6.40 12.51 6.89
CA ARG A 39 5.03 12.99 7.06
C ARG A 39 4.05 12.04 6.39
N LEU A 40 3.06 11.58 7.15
CA LEU A 40 2.01 10.68 6.69
C LEU A 40 0.73 11.48 6.46
N VAL A 41 0.19 11.40 5.24
CA VAL A 41 -1.07 12.07 4.88
C VAL A 41 -2.10 11.04 4.48
N SER A 42 -3.24 11.01 5.14
CA SER A 42 -4.31 10.06 4.84
C SER A 42 -4.90 10.27 3.44
N GLY A 43 -5.63 9.28 2.95
CA GLY A 43 -6.35 9.37 1.68
C GLY A 43 -7.35 10.53 1.55
N ILE A 44 -7.73 11.17 2.67
CA ILE A 44 -8.61 12.36 2.72
C ILE A 44 -7.83 13.66 3.02
N GLY A 45 -6.49 13.64 2.99
CA GLY A 45 -5.65 14.82 3.12
C GLY A 45 -5.30 15.24 4.56
N GLN A 46 -5.61 14.41 5.56
CA GLN A 46 -5.27 14.73 6.95
C GLN A 46 -3.84 14.29 7.28
N ASP A 47 -3.10 15.12 8.01
CA ASP A 47 -1.84 14.69 8.62
C ASP A 47 -2.13 13.69 9.75
N VAL A 48 -1.60 12.48 9.59
CA VAL A 48 -1.78 11.36 10.54
C VAL A 48 -0.45 10.91 11.13
N THR A 49 0.62 11.69 10.95
CA THR A 49 1.99 11.32 11.35
C THR A 49 2.06 10.99 12.84
N ALA A 50 1.53 11.87 13.69
CA ALA A 50 1.52 11.69 15.15
C ALA A 50 0.71 10.47 15.61
N GLY A 51 -0.12 9.88 14.74
CA GLY A 51 -0.88 8.67 15.03
C GLY A 51 -0.04 7.40 15.00
N TYR A 52 1.12 7.40 14.32
CA TYR A 52 1.91 6.20 14.03
C TYR A 52 3.41 6.42 14.32
N PRO A 53 3.81 6.65 15.59
CA PRO A 53 5.21 6.86 15.95
C PRO A 53 6.14 5.70 15.52
N GLU A 54 5.63 4.47 15.46
CA GLU A 54 6.37 3.31 14.98
C GLU A 54 6.82 3.41 13.50
N LEU A 55 6.23 4.34 12.73
CA LEU A 55 6.58 4.62 11.33
C LEU A 55 7.60 5.78 11.18
N GLU A 56 8.08 6.39 12.25
CA GLU A 56 9.10 7.45 12.18
C GLU A 56 10.41 6.98 11.52
N GLY A 57 10.74 5.70 11.68
CA GLY A 57 11.91 5.07 11.04
C GLY A 57 11.91 5.11 9.51
N LEU A 58 10.76 5.40 8.88
CA LEU A 58 10.65 5.60 7.43
C LEU A 58 11.52 6.76 6.92
N ALA A 59 11.86 7.73 7.78
CA ALA A 59 12.71 8.84 7.41
C ALA A 59 14.09 8.41 6.86
N GLY A 60 14.57 7.22 7.24
CA GLY A 60 15.84 6.66 6.78
C GLY A 60 15.73 5.70 5.59
N VAL A 61 14.54 5.51 5.01
CA VAL A 61 14.32 4.58 3.88
C VAL A 61 14.99 5.07 2.59
N LEU A 62 15.13 6.39 2.42
CA LEU A 62 15.83 6.98 1.28
C LEU A 62 17.20 7.51 1.71
N PRO A 63 18.17 7.58 0.78
CA PRO A 63 19.42 8.28 1.02
C PRO A 63 19.20 9.72 1.53
N PRO A 64 20.05 10.23 2.45
CA PRO A 64 19.97 11.60 2.91
C PRO A 64 19.95 12.61 1.75
N GLY A 65 19.08 13.61 1.84
CA GLY A 65 18.89 14.63 0.81
C GLY A 65 18.01 14.21 -0.38
N LEU A 66 17.68 12.92 -0.52
CA LEU A 66 16.78 12.46 -1.58
C LEU A 66 15.31 12.66 -1.16
N VAL A 67 14.57 13.40 -1.98
CA VAL A 67 13.14 13.65 -1.76
C VAL A 67 12.31 12.56 -2.42
N GLY A 68 11.31 12.04 -1.71
CA GLY A 68 10.40 11.03 -2.24
C GLY A 68 8.97 11.13 -1.73
N VAL A 69 8.04 10.56 -2.50
CA VAL A 69 6.65 10.37 -2.10
C VAL A 69 6.21 8.96 -2.44
N LEU A 70 5.79 8.19 -1.44
CA LEU A 70 5.30 6.82 -1.59
C LEU A 70 3.78 6.77 -1.38
N ASP A 71 3.09 5.84 -2.05
CA ASP A 71 1.67 5.52 -1.82
C ASP A 71 1.55 4.12 -1.22
N GLY A 72 0.74 4.00 -0.16
CA GLY A 72 0.63 2.77 0.59
C GLY A 72 -0.56 2.74 1.53
N GLU A 73 -0.62 1.69 2.34
CA GLU A 73 -1.64 1.49 3.35
C GLU A 73 -1.01 1.14 4.69
N VAL A 74 -1.49 1.78 5.75
CA VAL A 74 -1.23 1.33 7.12
C VAL A 74 -2.15 0.16 7.42
N VAL A 75 -1.57 -0.96 7.85
CA VAL A 75 -2.29 -2.18 8.23
C VAL A 75 -1.96 -2.52 9.68
N ALA A 76 -2.94 -2.98 10.45
CA ALA A 76 -2.69 -3.50 11.79
C ALA A 76 -2.50 -5.02 11.74
N LEU A 77 -1.49 -5.53 12.45
CA LEU A 77 -1.24 -6.96 12.51
C LEU A 77 -2.20 -7.65 13.49
N GLY A 78 -2.77 -8.77 13.05
CA GLY A 78 -3.56 -9.71 13.85
C GLY A 78 -2.69 -10.70 14.63
N LYS A 79 -3.33 -11.55 15.44
CA LYS A 79 -2.66 -12.53 16.31
C LYS A 79 -1.90 -13.64 15.56
N HIS A 80 -2.16 -13.82 14.27
CA HIS A 80 -1.58 -14.87 13.43
C HIS A 80 -0.83 -14.31 12.20
N GLY A 81 -0.39 -13.05 12.25
CA GLY A 81 0.36 -12.40 11.16
C GLY A 81 -0.48 -11.80 10.03
N GLY A 82 -1.76 -12.18 9.89
CA GLY A 82 -2.69 -11.56 8.94
C GLY A 82 -3.11 -10.13 9.32
N VAL A 83 -3.68 -9.37 8.37
CA VAL A 83 -4.16 -8.00 8.59
C VAL A 83 -5.49 -8.00 9.36
N SER A 84 -5.63 -7.11 10.34
CA SER A 84 -6.85 -6.95 11.14
C SER A 84 -7.46 -5.56 10.98
N VAL A 85 -8.56 -5.47 10.24
CA VAL A 85 -9.32 -4.22 10.05
C VAL A 85 -9.87 -3.69 11.38
N GLU A 86 -10.35 -4.56 12.27
CA GLU A 86 -10.87 -4.17 13.59
C GLU A 86 -9.77 -3.51 14.45
N ARG A 87 -8.57 -4.11 14.51
CA ARG A 87 -7.44 -3.54 15.26
C ARG A 87 -7.01 -2.22 14.64
N LEU A 88 -7.00 -2.12 13.31
CA LEU A 88 -6.69 -0.88 12.62
C LEU A 88 -7.71 0.22 12.94
N GLN A 89 -9.01 -0.07 12.93
CA GLN A 89 -10.05 0.89 13.29
C GLN A 89 -9.89 1.41 14.73
N ARG A 90 -9.56 0.52 15.68
CA ARG A 90 -9.22 0.91 17.05
C ARG A 90 -7.96 1.77 17.10
N ARG A 91 -6.91 1.42 16.35
CA ARG A 91 -5.68 2.21 16.26
C ARG A 91 -5.95 3.61 15.70
N MET A 92 -6.80 3.70 14.69
CA MET A 92 -7.22 4.94 14.04
C MET A 92 -8.15 5.81 14.88
N SER A 93 -8.71 5.35 16.01
CA SER A 93 -9.54 6.18 16.89
C SER A 93 -8.77 6.81 18.05
N VAL A 94 -7.54 6.34 18.32
CA VAL A 94 -6.67 6.90 19.36
C VAL A 94 -6.10 8.24 18.90
N ARG A 95 -6.23 9.27 19.76
CA ARG A 95 -5.79 10.65 19.46
C ARG A 95 -4.91 11.27 20.56
N HIS A 96 -5.10 10.85 21.81
CA HIS A 96 -4.35 11.42 22.93
C HIS A 96 -2.90 10.94 22.89
N PRO A 97 -1.88 11.82 22.92
CA PRO A 97 -0.48 11.46 22.72
C PRO A 97 0.02 10.30 23.61
N ALA A 98 -0.30 10.34 24.92
CA ALA A 98 0.09 9.26 25.83
C ALA A 98 -0.52 7.89 25.44
N ALA A 99 -1.77 7.89 24.98
CA ALA A 99 -2.46 6.66 24.58
C ALA A 99 -1.96 6.15 23.21
N VAL A 100 -1.42 7.02 22.35
CA VAL A 100 -0.84 6.61 21.06
C VAL A 100 0.39 5.73 21.27
N ALA A 101 1.27 6.11 22.19
CA ALA A 101 2.47 5.32 22.49
C ALA A 101 2.11 3.91 23.01
N GLU A 102 1.14 3.82 23.91
CA GLU A 102 0.63 2.54 24.41
C GLU A 102 -0.03 1.72 23.29
N ALA A 103 -0.81 2.36 22.43
CA ALA A 103 -1.49 1.72 21.31
C ALA A 103 -0.51 1.19 20.24
N ALA A 104 0.62 1.88 20.01
CA ALA A 104 1.68 1.42 19.10
C ALA A 104 2.27 0.09 19.55
N VAL A 105 2.42 -0.12 20.87
CA VAL A 105 2.90 -1.39 21.44
C VAL A 105 1.80 -2.47 21.42
N ALA A 106 0.57 -2.14 21.81
CA ALA A 106 -0.51 -3.11 21.91
C ALA A 106 -1.11 -3.55 20.55
N MET A 107 -1.09 -2.64 19.58
CA MET A 107 -1.66 -2.80 18.24
C MET A 107 -0.68 -2.26 17.19
N PRO A 108 0.49 -2.91 17.02
CA PRO A 108 1.50 -2.44 16.08
C PRO A 108 0.95 -2.47 14.65
N VAL A 109 1.42 -1.52 13.86
CA VAL A 109 1.09 -1.43 12.43
C VAL A 109 2.30 -1.72 11.56
N GLN A 110 2.01 -2.05 10.30
CA GLN A 110 2.96 -2.03 9.20
C GLN A 110 2.46 -1.07 8.13
N LEU A 111 3.40 -0.44 7.43
CA LEU A 111 3.15 0.25 6.19
C LEU A 111 3.41 -0.71 5.03
N VAL A 112 2.39 -0.96 4.23
CA VAL A 112 2.52 -1.65 2.95
C VAL A 112 2.63 -0.61 1.85
N VAL A 113 3.78 -0.54 1.17
CA VAL A 113 4.03 0.41 0.08
C VAL A 113 3.85 -0.26 -1.27
N TYR A 114 3.04 0.33 -2.15
CA TYR A 114 2.70 -0.28 -3.44
C TYR A 114 2.85 0.65 -4.66
N ASP A 115 3.24 1.92 -4.45
CA ASP A 115 3.55 2.83 -5.55
C ASP A 115 4.54 3.92 -5.09
N ILE A 116 5.19 4.55 -6.06
CA ILE A 116 6.07 5.71 -5.87
C ILE A 116 5.63 6.82 -6.81
N LEU A 117 5.46 8.03 -6.27
CA LEU A 117 4.89 9.17 -6.97
C LEU A 117 5.93 10.25 -7.27
N TYR A 118 6.99 10.29 -6.47
CA TYR A 118 8.09 11.24 -6.60
C TYR A 118 9.37 10.58 -6.12
N LEU A 119 10.47 10.79 -6.86
CA LEU A 119 11.82 10.40 -6.45
C LEU A 119 12.83 11.36 -7.09
N GLY A 120 13.24 12.40 -6.36
CA GLY A 120 14.00 13.53 -6.92
C GLY A 120 13.18 14.43 -7.87
N GLU A 121 12.30 13.82 -8.66
CA GLU A 121 11.35 14.42 -9.59
C GLU A 121 10.00 13.67 -9.60
N PRO A 122 8.91 14.28 -10.12
CA PRO A 122 7.61 13.61 -10.24
C PRO A 122 7.64 12.45 -11.24
N VAL A 123 7.18 11.26 -10.83
CA VAL A 123 7.11 10.06 -11.70
C VAL A 123 5.67 9.63 -12.04
N LEU A 124 4.69 10.51 -11.79
CA LEU A 124 3.26 10.21 -11.96
C LEU A 124 2.89 9.85 -13.41
N HIS A 125 3.60 10.43 -14.38
CA HIS A 125 3.39 10.20 -15.81
C HIS A 125 4.00 8.89 -16.29
N ALA A 126 4.87 8.26 -15.50
CA ALA A 126 5.49 7.00 -15.87
C ALA A 126 4.45 5.85 -15.80
N PRO A 127 4.55 4.84 -16.67
CA PRO A 127 3.77 3.62 -16.57
C PRO A 127 3.90 2.97 -15.18
N TYR A 128 2.86 2.25 -14.74
CA TYR A 128 2.87 1.55 -13.46
C TYR A 128 4.07 0.60 -13.33
N THR A 129 4.46 -0.10 -14.40
CA THR A 129 5.66 -0.96 -14.40
C THR A 129 6.94 -0.21 -14.11
N ALA A 130 7.12 1.00 -14.65
CA ALA A 130 8.30 1.82 -14.38
C ALA A 130 8.32 2.32 -12.94
N ARG A 131 7.17 2.75 -12.40
CA ARG A 131 7.07 3.14 -10.98
C ARG A 131 7.31 1.95 -10.06
N ARG A 132 6.82 0.77 -10.43
CA ARG A 132 7.04 -0.45 -9.66
C ARG A 132 8.51 -0.87 -9.64
N ALA A 133 9.19 -0.82 -10.79
CA ALA A 133 10.63 -1.06 -10.85
C ALA A 133 11.43 -0.07 -9.98
N LEU A 134 11.09 1.23 -10.03
CA LEU A 134 11.70 2.23 -9.14
C LEU A 134 11.48 1.91 -7.66
N LEU A 135 10.28 1.47 -7.28
CA LEU A 135 9.98 1.10 -5.90
C LEU A 135 10.77 -0.15 -5.46
N ASP A 136 10.89 -1.14 -6.34
CA ASP A 136 11.66 -2.37 -6.07
C ASP A 136 13.17 -2.05 -5.95
N ASP A 137 13.71 -1.19 -6.82
CA ASP A 137 15.12 -0.76 -6.82
C ASP A 137 15.50 0.03 -5.55
N LEU A 138 14.55 0.74 -4.94
CA LEU A 138 14.78 1.41 -3.66
C LEU A 138 15.03 0.43 -2.50
N GLY A 139 14.64 -0.84 -2.65
CA GLY A 139 14.86 -1.86 -1.61
C GLY A 139 14.17 -1.54 -0.28
N VAL A 140 13.04 -0.80 -0.33
CA VAL A 140 12.31 -0.35 0.86
C VAL A 140 11.94 -1.54 1.74
N SER A 141 12.58 -1.63 2.89
CA SER A 141 12.36 -2.70 3.86
C SER A 141 12.71 -2.23 5.27
N GLY A 142 12.04 -2.78 6.28
CA GLY A 142 12.30 -2.45 7.67
C GLY A 142 11.28 -3.11 8.61
N PRO A 143 11.40 -2.89 9.93
CA PRO A 143 10.55 -3.56 10.91
C PRO A 143 9.05 -3.28 10.73
N HIS A 144 8.71 -2.07 10.28
CA HIS A 144 7.33 -1.60 10.12
C HIS A 144 6.99 -1.22 8.68
N VAL A 145 7.79 -1.60 7.69
CA VAL A 145 7.54 -1.30 6.29
C VAL A 145 7.87 -2.47 5.38
N VAL A 146 6.99 -2.72 4.43
CA VAL A 146 7.14 -3.78 3.44
C VAL A 146 6.65 -3.31 2.08
N VAL A 147 7.34 -3.73 1.03
CA VAL A 147 6.83 -3.68 -0.34
C VAL A 147 6.33 -5.09 -0.67
N PRO A 148 5.02 -5.29 -0.92
CA PRO A 148 4.49 -6.61 -1.19
C PRO A 148 4.91 -7.07 -2.60
N PRO A 149 4.92 -8.38 -2.87
CA PRO A 149 5.07 -8.90 -4.23
C PRO A 149 3.94 -8.40 -5.14
N TYR A 150 4.23 -8.35 -6.43
CA TYR A 150 3.23 -8.16 -7.48
C TYR A 150 3.48 -9.15 -8.62
N TRP A 151 2.41 -9.50 -9.34
CA TRP A 151 2.46 -10.48 -10.42
C TRP A 151 2.03 -9.84 -11.75
N PRO A 152 2.94 -9.53 -12.66
CA PRO A 152 2.59 -9.03 -13.99
C PRO A 152 2.06 -10.17 -14.87
N ALA A 153 0.86 -10.00 -15.45
CA ALA A 153 0.25 -10.96 -16.38
C ALA A 153 0.11 -12.39 -15.84
N MET A 154 0.06 -12.57 -14.51
CA MET A 154 0.03 -13.86 -13.83
C MET A 154 -1.07 -13.86 -12.77
N ALA A 155 -2.33 -13.81 -13.20
CA ALA A 155 -3.47 -13.73 -12.28
C ALA A 155 -3.59 -15.00 -11.42
N SER A 156 -3.39 -16.19 -12.01
CA SER A 156 -3.50 -17.47 -11.30
C SER A 156 -2.59 -17.56 -10.08
N GLU A 157 -1.35 -17.14 -10.23
CA GLU A 157 -0.31 -17.19 -9.20
C GLU A 157 -0.60 -16.17 -8.10
N ALA A 158 -1.00 -14.95 -8.48
CA ALA A 158 -1.45 -13.95 -7.53
C ALA A 158 -2.65 -14.46 -6.71
N LEU A 159 -3.66 -15.04 -7.37
CA LEU A 159 -4.85 -15.59 -6.72
C LEU A 159 -4.53 -16.80 -5.84
N HIS A 160 -3.55 -17.61 -6.21
CA HIS A 160 -3.07 -18.71 -5.37
C HIS A 160 -2.45 -18.18 -4.08
N TYR A 161 -1.51 -17.24 -4.20
CA TYR A 161 -0.85 -16.60 -3.06
C TYR A 161 -1.86 -15.89 -2.14
N ILE A 162 -2.76 -15.09 -2.71
CA ILE A 162 -3.80 -14.36 -1.96
C ILE A 162 -4.67 -15.30 -1.15
N ARG A 163 -5.04 -16.46 -1.71
CA ARG A 163 -5.82 -17.48 -1.00
C ARG A 163 -5.02 -18.17 0.10
N GLN A 164 -3.73 -18.44 -0.12
CA GLN A 164 -2.86 -19.05 0.89
C GLN A 164 -2.63 -18.12 2.09
N GLU A 165 -2.41 -16.83 1.84
CA GLU A 165 -2.17 -15.83 2.88
C GLU A 165 -3.48 -15.28 3.52
N GLY A 166 -4.64 -15.66 2.97
CA GLY A 166 -5.94 -15.25 3.50
C GLY A 166 -6.27 -13.77 3.30
N TYR A 167 -5.76 -13.15 2.24
CA TYR A 167 -6.11 -11.77 1.88
C TYR A 167 -7.50 -11.70 1.23
N ASP A 168 -8.25 -10.63 1.51
CA ASP A 168 -9.64 -10.42 1.04
C ASP A 168 -9.83 -10.43 -0.48
N GLY A 169 -8.77 -10.19 -1.24
CA GLY A 169 -8.88 -9.82 -2.64
C GLY A 169 -7.56 -9.49 -3.33
N VAL A 170 -7.69 -9.04 -4.57
CA VAL A 170 -6.59 -8.53 -5.40
C VAL A 170 -6.92 -7.12 -5.91
N VAL A 171 -5.89 -6.32 -6.14
CA VAL A 171 -5.98 -5.12 -6.98
C VAL A 171 -5.28 -5.41 -8.30
N ALA A 172 -6.04 -5.44 -9.39
CA ALA A 172 -5.51 -5.51 -10.74
C ALA A 172 -5.19 -4.08 -11.22
N LYS A 173 -3.92 -3.79 -11.49
CA LYS A 173 -3.43 -2.49 -11.96
C LYS A 173 -2.95 -2.60 -13.40
N ARG A 174 -3.47 -1.78 -14.32
CA ARG A 174 -3.04 -1.76 -15.72
C ARG A 174 -1.55 -1.38 -15.79
N LEU A 175 -0.75 -2.23 -16.40
CA LEU A 175 0.72 -2.11 -16.45
C LEU A 175 1.19 -0.78 -17.05
N THR A 176 0.46 -0.30 -18.07
CA THR A 176 0.77 0.95 -18.77
C THR A 176 0.13 2.19 -18.15
N SER A 177 -0.64 2.06 -17.06
CA SER A 177 -1.36 3.20 -16.50
C SER A 177 -0.44 4.22 -15.83
N THR A 178 -0.67 5.49 -16.13
CA THR A 178 -0.14 6.62 -15.36
C THR A 178 -0.85 6.72 -14.03
N TYR A 179 -0.22 7.34 -13.05
CA TYR A 179 -0.86 7.62 -11.78
C TYR A 179 -1.81 8.82 -11.87
N LEU A 180 -3.05 8.67 -11.44
CA LEU A 180 -4.06 9.73 -11.43
C LEU A 180 -4.37 10.20 -9.99
N PRO A 181 -3.79 11.31 -9.50
CA PRO A 181 -4.02 11.83 -8.16
C PRO A 181 -5.49 12.13 -7.90
N GLY A 182 -6.01 11.67 -6.74
CA GLY A 182 -7.41 11.92 -6.33
C GLY A 182 -8.49 11.28 -7.21
N ARG A 183 -8.14 10.61 -8.32
CA ARG A 183 -9.11 10.05 -9.27
C ARG A 183 -9.34 8.57 -9.04
N ARG A 184 -10.60 8.16 -9.16
CA ARG A 184 -10.98 6.76 -9.30
C ARG A 184 -10.88 6.37 -10.78
N SER A 185 -10.18 5.28 -11.10
CA SER A 185 -9.95 4.83 -12.48
C SER A 185 -10.21 3.34 -12.63
N ARG A 186 -10.67 2.92 -13.82
CA ARG A 186 -10.79 1.50 -14.21
C ARG A 186 -9.44 0.85 -14.50
N ASP A 187 -8.36 1.64 -14.58
CA ASP A 187 -7.01 1.09 -14.65
C ASP A 187 -6.63 0.33 -13.39
N TRP A 188 -7.24 0.67 -12.24
CA TRP A 188 -7.08 -0.07 -11.00
C TRP A 188 -8.42 -0.69 -10.63
N ILE A 189 -8.48 -2.01 -10.56
CA ILE A 189 -9.70 -2.77 -10.28
C ILE A 189 -9.48 -3.54 -8.99
N LYS A 190 -10.27 -3.25 -7.96
CA LYS A 190 -10.29 -4.06 -6.75
C LYS A 190 -11.32 -5.18 -6.92
N VAL A 191 -10.86 -6.41 -6.73
CA VAL A 191 -11.68 -7.63 -6.77
C VAL A 191 -11.67 -8.22 -5.37
N LYS A 192 -12.87 -8.50 -4.85
CA LYS A 192 -13.07 -9.05 -3.50
C LYS A 192 -13.70 -10.44 -3.58
N ASN A 193 -13.72 -11.15 -2.45
CA ASN A 193 -14.47 -12.39 -2.25
C ASN A 193 -14.01 -13.54 -3.16
N LEU A 194 -12.70 -13.65 -3.38
CA LEU A 194 -12.07 -14.69 -4.21
C LEU A 194 -12.17 -16.12 -3.63
N HIS A 195 -12.85 -16.28 -2.50
CA HIS A 195 -13.14 -17.55 -1.84
C HIS A 195 -14.53 -18.12 -2.21
N ALA A 196 -15.39 -17.36 -2.91
CA ALA A 196 -16.77 -17.76 -3.17
C ALA A 196 -16.96 -18.83 -4.26
N ASP A 197 -15.93 -19.12 -5.06
CA ASP A 197 -16.02 -20.06 -6.20
C ASP A 197 -15.51 -21.48 -5.88
N ALA A 198 -15.42 -21.84 -4.60
CA ALA A 198 -15.14 -23.22 -4.16
C ALA A 198 -16.39 -23.84 -3.51
N THR A 199 -17.45 -24.04 -4.30
CA THR A 199 -18.57 -24.91 -3.94
C THR A 199 -19.09 -25.67 -5.15
#